data_AF-A0A6J2DP25-F1
#
_entry.id   AF-A0A6J2DP25-F1
#
_cell.length_a   1.000
_cell.length_b   1.000
_cell.length_c   1.000
_cell.angle_alpha   90.00
_cell.angle_beta   90.00
_cell.angle_gamma   90.00
#
_symmetry.space_group_name_H-M   'P 1'
#
loop_
_entity.id
_entity.type
_entity.pdbx_description
1 polymer ?
#
loop_
_entity_poly.entity_id
_entity_poly.type
_entity_poly.pdbx_seq_one_letter_code
_entity_poly.pdbx_strand_id
1 'polypeptide(L)'
;MKGDNDYRGPEQWGKLYPIANGNKQSPIDIKTSETKHDSSLKPISVSYDPATAKEIINVGHSFHVNYEDNDNRSVLKGGPLSESYRLCQFHFHWGSTNDYGSEHTVDGVKYSAELHLVHWNSAKYSSFAEAVPQADGLAIIGVLMKVDQANPRLQKVLDALNTVKTKNKRAPFTNFDPSTLLPSSLDYWTYSGSLTHPPLYESITWIICKDPISISPEQEKSICVKCLPKSFRNKEKIVTEVLLRLWGTGTVPKPSIDC
;
A
#
# COMPACT_ATOMS: atom_id res chain seq x y z
N MET A 1 -19.98 -20.93 -6.62
CA MET A 1 -18.72 -21.29 -5.91
C MET A 1 -17.60 -21.42 -6.94
N LYS A 2 -16.78 -20.39 -7.14
CA LYS A 2 -15.55 -20.49 -7.95
C LYS A 2 -14.38 -20.67 -6.97
N GLY A 3 -13.91 -21.89 -6.84
CA GLY A 3 -12.83 -22.26 -5.92
C GLY A 3 -11.44 -21.88 -6.46
N ASP A 4 -10.59 -21.41 -5.53
CA ASP A 4 -9.14 -21.61 -5.39
C ASP A 4 -8.26 -21.85 -6.66
N ASN A 5 -8.52 -21.17 -7.78
CA ASN A 5 -7.65 -21.19 -8.96
C ASN A 5 -6.65 -20.02 -9.03
N ASP A 6 -6.60 -19.17 -8.00
CA ASP A 6 -5.75 -17.97 -7.93
C ASP A 6 -4.26 -18.29 -7.66
N TYR A 7 -3.95 -19.58 -7.45
CA TYR A 7 -2.60 -20.08 -7.12
C TYR A 7 -1.65 -20.24 -8.30
N ARG A 8 -2.09 -19.96 -9.52
CA ARG A 8 -1.18 -19.93 -10.67
C ARG A 8 -0.53 -18.55 -10.67
N GLY A 9 0.77 -18.48 -10.38
CA GLY A 9 1.50 -17.22 -10.18
C GLY A 9 1.33 -16.20 -11.32
N PRO A 10 1.85 -14.97 -11.15
CA PRO A 10 1.59 -13.81 -12.01
C PRO A 10 1.59 -14.06 -13.52
N GLU A 11 2.51 -14.91 -14.01
CA GLU A 11 2.67 -15.29 -15.42
C GLU A 11 1.43 -15.98 -16.03
N GLN A 12 0.52 -16.49 -15.21
CA GLN A 12 -0.68 -17.20 -15.66
C GLN A 12 -1.96 -16.38 -15.48
N TRP A 13 -1.90 -15.23 -14.79
CA TRP A 13 -3.09 -14.42 -14.53
C TRP A 13 -3.73 -13.90 -15.81
N GLY A 14 -2.93 -13.55 -16.84
CA GLY A 14 -3.45 -13.12 -18.14
C GLY A 14 -4.33 -14.14 -18.86
N LYS A 15 -4.29 -15.42 -18.49
CA LYS A 15 -5.18 -16.46 -19.03
C LYS A 15 -6.57 -16.45 -18.39
N LEU A 16 -6.67 -15.99 -17.14
CA LEU A 16 -7.90 -15.98 -16.35
C LEU A 16 -8.52 -14.59 -16.23
N TYR A 17 -7.67 -13.56 -16.27
CA TYR A 17 -8.01 -12.15 -16.14
C TYR A 17 -7.39 -11.42 -17.34
N PRO A 18 -8.12 -11.26 -18.47
CA PRO A 18 -7.60 -10.60 -19.66
C PRO A 18 -7.09 -9.17 -19.40
N ILE A 19 -7.65 -8.50 -18.38
CA ILE A 19 -7.23 -7.18 -17.91
C ILE A 19 -5.78 -7.16 -17.40
N ALA A 20 -5.16 -8.33 -17.13
CA ALA A 20 -3.73 -8.42 -16.81
C ALA A 20 -2.84 -7.82 -17.92
N ASN A 21 -3.31 -7.78 -19.16
CA ASN A 21 -2.63 -7.12 -20.28
C ASN A 21 -3.18 -5.72 -20.57
N GLY A 22 -3.84 -5.09 -19.58
CA GLY A 22 -4.38 -3.74 -19.68
C GLY A 22 -3.29 -2.67 -19.76
N ASN A 23 -3.69 -1.45 -20.08
CA ASN A 23 -2.76 -0.34 -20.35
C ASN A 23 -2.36 0.44 -19.09
N LYS A 24 -2.93 0.10 -17.93
CA LYS A 24 -2.69 0.78 -16.65
C LYS A 24 -2.48 -0.25 -15.53
N GLN A 25 -1.74 -1.31 -15.84
CA GLN A 25 -1.43 -2.33 -14.85
C GLN A 25 -0.32 -1.89 -13.91
N SER A 26 -0.42 -2.35 -12.66
CA SER A 26 0.56 -2.15 -11.61
C SER A 26 1.17 -3.49 -11.18
N PRO A 27 2.39 -3.49 -10.60
CA PRO A 27 3.25 -2.33 -10.33
C PRO A 27 4.07 -1.87 -11.56
N ILE A 28 4.69 -0.70 -11.44
CA ILE A 28 5.61 -0.15 -12.45
C ILE A 28 7.01 0.16 -11.89
N ASP A 29 7.97 0.33 -12.80
CA ASP A 29 9.23 0.99 -12.50
C ASP A 29 9.08 2.51 -12.65
N ILE A 30 9.26 3.24 -11.55
CA ILE A 30 9.26 4.70 -11.52
C ILE A 30 10.63 5.17 -12.01
N LYS A 31 10.70 5.52 -13.29
CA LYS A 31 11.90 6.13 -13.87
C LYS A 31 11.90 7.62 -13.58
N THR A 32 12.71 8.05 -12.62
CA THR A 32 12.68 9.43 -12.10
C THR A 32 12.95 10.46 -13.20
N SER A 33 13.81 10.13 -14.17
CA SER A 33 14.10 10.95 -15.35
C SER A 33 12.91 11.16 -16.29
N GLU A 34 11.90 10.29 -16.26
CA GLU A 34 10.67 10.38 -17.07
C GLU A 34 9.50 11.00 -16.27
N THR A 35 9.69 11.26 -14.96
CA THR A 35 8.64 11.88 -14.12
C THR A 35 8.51 13.37 -14.38
N LYS A 36 7.28 13.88 -14.34
CA LYS A 36 7.00 15.30 -14.50
C LYS A 36 6.61 15.91 -13.17
N HIS A 37 7.29 16.98 -12.78
CA HIS A 37 6.87 17.76 -11.63
C HIS A 37 5.56 18.49 -11.92
N ASP A 38 4.54 18.25 -11.10
CA ASP A 38 3.24 18.92 -11.21
C ASP A 38 3.01 19.85 -10.01
N SER A 39 3.08 21.16 -10.27
CA SER A 39 2.87 22.19 -9.26
C SER A 39 1.41 22.34 -8.83
N SER A 40 0.45 21.73 -9.52
CA SER A 40 -0.97 21.73 -9.14
C SER A 40 -1.30 20.69 -8.06
N LEU A 41 -0.50 19.62 -7.95
CA LEU A 41 -0.69 18.56 -6.97
C LEU A 41 -0.57 19.10 -5.53
N LYS A 42 -1.55 18.80 -4.69
CA LYS A 42 -1.60 19.26 -3.29
C LYS A 42 -0.78 18.34 -2.37
N PRO A 43 -0.53 18.71 -1.11
CA PRO A 43 -0.06 17.74 -0.13
C PRO A 43 -1.12 16.65 0.07
N ILE A 44 -0.70 15.42 0.34
CA ILE A 44 -1.63 14.41 0.87
C ILE A 44 -1.86 14.70 2.36
N SER A 45 -3.08 14.43 2.82
CA SER A 45 -3.49 14.60 4.21
C SER A 45 -4.09 13.30 4.70
N VAL A 46 -3.47 12.70 5.71
CA VAL A 46 -3.97 11.51 6.39
C VAL A 46 -4.50 11.89 7.76
N SER A 47 -5.65 11.33 8.13
CA SER A 47 -6.22 11.43 9.46
C SER A 47 -6.74 10.06 9.82
N TYR A 48 -6.04 9.35 10.71
CA TYR A 48 -6.39 7.99 11.10
C TYR A 48 -6.67 7.94 12.61
N ASP A 49 -7.87 7.49 12.97
CA ASP A 49 -8.22 7.21 14.36
C ASP A 49 -7.68 5.81 14.74
N PRO A 50 -6.72 5.70 15.69
CA PRO A 50 -6.19 4.40 16.10
C PRO A 50 -7.28 3.41 16.55
N ALA A 51 -8.41 3.91 17.09
CA ALA A 51 -9.51 3.09 17.57
C ALA A 51 -10.26 2.36 16.44
N THR A 52 -10.09 2.80 15.18
CA THR A 52 -10.70 2.12 14.03
C THR A 52 -9.98 0.82 13.63
N ALA A 53 -8.79 0.52 14.16
CA ALA A 53 -8.13 -0.76 13.92
C ALA A 53 -8.93 -1.91 14.55
N LYS A 54 -9.21 -2.98 13.78
CA LYS A 54 -10.09 -4.10 14.20
C LYS A 54 -9.33 -5.37 14.48
N GLU A 55 -8.65 -5.87 13.46
CA GLU A 55 -8.09 -7.21 13.43
C GLU A 55 -6.91 -7.28 12.48
N ILE A 56 -6.06 -8.27 12.73
CA ILE A 56 -5.08 -8.76 11.77
C ILE A 56 -5.55 -10.12 11.25
N ILE A 57 -5.45 -10.35 9.96
CA ILE A 57 -5.77 -11.63 9.30
C ILE A 57 -4.66 -12.04 8.35
N ASN A 58 -4.36 -13.34 8.32
CA ASN A 58 -3.63 -13.96 7.21
C ASN A 58 -4.61 -14.35 6.09
N VAL A 59 -4.55 -13.68 4.95
CA VAL A 59 -5.43 -13.95 3.80
C VAL A 59 -4.85 -15.01 2.85
N GLY A 60 -3.77 -15.68 3.24
CA GLY A 60 -3.12 -16.77 2.51
C GLY A 60 -1.99 -16.33 1.59
N HIS A 61 -2.03 -15.10 1.09
CA HIS A 61 -0.96 -14.49 0.28
C HIS A 61 -0.40 -13.21 0.91
N SER A 62 -1.16 -12.54 1.78
CA SER A 62 -0.63 -11.49 2.63
C SER A 62 -1.25 -11.50 4.03
N PHE A 63 -0.84 -10.53 4.85
CA PHE A 63 -1.49 -10.18 6.09
C PHE A 63 -2.15 -8.82 5.94
N HIS A 64 -3.42 -8.74 6.31
CA HIS A 64 -4.16 -7.49 6.32
C HIS A 64 -4.40 -7.08 7.77
N VAL A 65 -4.11 -5.83 8.10
CA VAL A 65 -4.69 -5.17 9.26
C VAL A 65 -5.91 -4.40 8.77
N ASN A 66 -7.09 -4.82 9.22
CA ASN A 66 -8.37 -4.26 8.79
C ASN A 66 -8.83 -3.14 9.73
N TYR A 67 -9.45 -2.13 9.14
CA TYR A 67 -9.99 -0.95 9.82
C TYR A 67 -11.51 -0.86 9.69
N GLU A 68 -12.15 -0.14 10.61
CA GLU A 68 -13.55 0.28 10.49
C GLU A 68 -13.64 1.43 9.48
N ASP A 69 -14.49 1.25 8.47
CA ASP A 69 -14.66 2.17 7.33
C ASP A 69 -16.12 2.58 7.11
N ASN A 70 -16.95 2.44 8.14
CA ASN A 70 -18.36 2.83 8.13
C ASN A 70 -18.56 4.35 8.26
N ASP A 71 -17.55 5.09 8.74
CA ASP A 71 -17.55 6.54 8.90
C ASP A 71 -16.21 7.18 8.45
N ASN A 72 -16.08 8.49 8.63
CA ASN A 72 -14.93 9.27 8.16
C ASN A 72 -13.82 9.46 9.23
N ARG A 73 -13.73 8.59 10.25
CA ARG A 73 -12.68 8.70 11.29
C ARG A 73 -11.28 8.42 10.77
N SER A 74 -11.15 7.57 9.76
CA SER A 74 -9.88 7.20 9.13
C SER A 74 -9.91 7.44 7.62
N VAL A 75 -9.32 8.56 7.17
CA VAL A 75 -9.43 9.03 5.79
C VAL A 75 -8.11 9.57 5.23
N LEU A 76 -7.98 9.45 3.91
CA LEU A 76 -7.00 10.08 3.05
C LEU A 76 -7.69 11.15 2.19
N LYS A 77 -7.08 12.33 2.09
CA LYS A 77 -7.52 13.45 1.26
C LYS A 77 -6.33 14.15 0.60
N GLY A 78 -6.62 15.00 -0.38
CA GLY A 78 -5.61 15.84 -1.02
C GLY A 78 -4.76 15.07 -2.02
N GLY A 79 -3.57 15.60 -2.31
CA GLY A 79 -2.74 15.11 -3.40
C GLY A 79 -3.46 15.09 -4.76
N PRO A 80 -3.47 13.96 -5.48
CA PRO A 80 -4.18 13.79 -6.75
C PRO A 80 -5.69 13.54 -6.58
N LEU A 81 -6.19 13.41 -5.35
CA LEU A 81 -7.56 12.99 -5.08
C LEU A 81 -8.50 14.18 -5.07
N SER A 82 -9.62 14.07 -5.78
CA SER A 82 -10.71 15.04 -5.74
C SER A 82 -11.56 14.90 -4.48
N GLU A 83 -11.68 13.67 -3.97
CA GLU A 83 -12.60 13.31 -2.89
C GLU A 83 -11.88 12.75 -1.65
N SER A 84 -12.64 12.45 -0.60
CA SER A 84 -12.18 11.75 0.59
C SER A 84 -12.26 10.24 0.42
N TYR A 85 -11.19 9.54 0.77
CA TYR A 85 -11.11 8.08 0.69
C TYR A 85 -10.95 7.49 2.09
N ARG A 86 -11.76 6.50 2.46
CA ARG A 86 -11.68 5.83 3.77
C ARG A 86 -10.67 4.71 3.75
N LEU A 87 -9.83 4.64 4.79
CA LEU A 87 -8.90 3.53 5.02
C LEU A 87 -9.70 2.26 5.32
N CYS A 88 -9.46 1.18 4.58
CA CYS A 88 -10.09 -0.12 4.86
C CYS A 88 -9.10 -1.15 5.41
N GLN A 89 -7.86 -1.13 4.92
CA GLN A 89 -6.81 -2.04 5.39
C GLN A 89 -5.41 -1.52 5.04
N PHE A 90 -4.40 -2.07 5.70
CA PHE A 90 -3.06 -2.10 5.11
C PHE A 90 -2.49 -3.51 5.09
N HIS A 91 -1.55 -3.72 4.18
CA HIS A 91 -0.81 -4.97 4.02
C HIS A 91 0.61 -4.71 3.51
N PHE A 92 1.42 -5.76 3.48
CA PHE A 92 2.78 -5.69 2.96
C PHE A 92 2.96 -6.63 1.76
N HIS A 93 3.91 -6.27 0.92
CA HIS A 93 4.62 -7.17 0.00
C HIS A 93 6.07 -7.27 0.45
N TRP A 94 6.64 -8.44 0.28
CA TRP A 94 8.03 -8.75 0.60
C TRP A 94 8.47 -9.87 -0.34
N GLY A 95 9.76 -10.15 -0.38
CA GLY A 95 10.26 -11.33 -1.07
C GLY A 95 11.18 -12.15 -0.21
N SER A 96 11.90 -13.06 -0.87
CA SER A 96 12.68 -14.09 -0.20
C SER A 96 14.07 -13.64 0.22
N THR A 97 14.52 -12.47 -0.23
CA THR A 97 15.85 -11.90 0.01
C THR A 97 15.78 -10.41 0.25
N ASN A 98 16.80 -9.88 0.94
CA ASN A 98 16.88 -8.50 1.43
C ASN A 98 16.82 -7.41 0.35
N ASP A 99 17.06 -7.77 -0.90
CA ASP A 99 17.13 -6.89 -2.07
C ASP A 99 15.94 -7.07 -3.02
N TYR A 100 14.94 -7.85 -2.63
CA TYR A 100 13.83 -8.19 -3.50
C TYR A 100 12.55 -8.40 -2.70
N GLY A 101 11.65 -7.42 -2.70
CA GLY A 101 10.31 -7.61 -2.13
C GLY A 101 9.27 -6.52 -2.38
N SER A 102 9.69 -5.31 -2.74
CA SER A 102 8.76 -4.30 -3.23
C SER A 102 8.17 -4.68 -4.58
N GLU A 103 6.93 -4.24 -4.81
CA GLU A 103 6.27 -4.38 -6.10
C GLU A 103 6.75 -3.27 -7.04
N HIS A 104 6.72 -2.02 -6.58
CA HIS A 104 7.30 -0.88 -7.28
C HIS A 104 8.82 -0.85 -7.17
N THR A 105 9.44 -0.23 -8.15
CA THR A 105 10.87 0.12 -8.13
C THR A 105 11.10 1.55 -8.54
N VAL A 106 12.26 2.08 -8.19
CA VAL A 106 12.68 3.44 -8.56
C VAL A 106 13.99 3.33 -9.33
N ASP A 107 14.00 3.75 -10.60
CA ASP A 107 15.14 3.61 -11.51
C ASP A 107 15.74 2.19 -11.53
N GLY A 108 14.87 1.18 -11.51
CA GLY A 108 15.24 -0.23 -11.45
C GLY A 108 15.63 -0.75 -10.06
N VAL A 109 15.84 0.12 -9.06
CA VAL A 109 16.19 -0.23 -7.68
C VAL A 109 15.01 -0.88 -6.98
N LYS A 110 15.25 -2.05 -6.40
CA LYS A 110 14.29 -2.81 -5.60
C LYS A 110 14.49 -2.55 -4.11
N TYR A 111 13.40 -2.69 -3.37
CA TYR A 111 13.36 -2.55 -1.92
C TYR A 111 12.97 -3.89 -1.29
N SER A 112 13.28 -4.04 0.00
CA SER A 112 13.12 -5.29 0.76
C SER A 112 11.65 -5.65 0.96
N ALA A 113 10.80 -4.63 1.12
CA ALA A 113 9.36 -4.77 1.24
C ALA A 113 8.65 -3.49 0.77
N GLU A 114 7.33 -3.57 0.61
CA GLU A 114 6.47 -2.42 0.32
C GLU A 114 5.18 -2.53 1.12
N LEU A 115 4.83 -1.45 1.80
CA LEU A 115 3.60 -1.30 2.56
C LEU A 115 2.54 -0.61 1.68
N HIS A 116 1.34 -1.17 1.64
CA HIS A 116 0.18 -0.59 0.99
C HIS A 116 -0.89 -0.22 2.02
N LEU A 117 -1.21 1.07 2.15
CA LEU A 117 -2.41 1.54 2.85
C LEU A 117 -3.52 1.73 1.83
N VAL A 118 -4.58 0.91 1.92
CA VAL A 118 -5.64 0.85 0.92
C VAL A 118 -6.85 1.64 1.39
N HIS A 119 -7.29 2.55 0.51
CA HIS A 119 -8.45 3.40 0.73
C HIS A 119 -9.45 3.28 -0.41
N TRP A 120 -10.72 3.57 -0.13
CA TRP A 120 -11.78 3.57 -1.14
C TRP A 120 -12.61 4.85 -1.11
N ASN A 121 -13.13 5.24 -2.28
CA ASN A 121 -13.86 6.49 -2.50
C ASN A 121 -15.28 6.41 -1.90
N SER A 122 -15.36 6.59 -0.59
CA SER A 122 -16.61 6.58 0.17
C SER A 122 -17.47 7.82 -0.06
N ALA A 123 -16.94 8.86 -0.71
CA ALA A 123 -17.73 10.03 -1.08
C ALA A 123 -18.65 9.73 -2.28
N LYS A 124 -18.24 8.81 -3.16
CA LYS A 124 -18.93 8.49 -4.41
C LYS A 124 -19.64 7.14 -4.41
N TYR A 125 -19.07 6.14 -3.73
CA TYR A 125 -19.60 4.78 -3.71
C TYR A 125 -20.14 4.41 -2.34
N SER A 126 -21.09 3.46 -2.30
CA SER A 126 -21.74 3.05 -1.04
C SER A 126 -20.93 2.02 -0.25
N SER A 127 -19.98 1.32 -0.91
CA SER A 127 -19.16 0.29 -0.29
C SER A 127 -17.84 0.10 -1.02
N PHE A 128 -16.87 -0.50 -0.32
CA PHE A 128 -15.60 -0.95 -0.93
C PHE A 128 -15.85 -1.84 -2.16
N ALA A 129 -16.79 -2.78 -2.08
CA ALA A 129 -17.09 -3.71 -3.17
C ALA A 129 -17.61 -3.00 -4.44
N GLU A 130 -18.39 -1.93 -4.28
CA GLU A 130 -18.86 -1.10 -5.39
C GLU A 130 -17.76 -0.21 -5.98
N ALA A 131 -16.85 0.28 -5.13
CA ALA A 131 -15.75 1.14 -5.54
C ALA A 131 -14.66 0.38 -6.30
N VAL A 132 -14.32 -0.85 -5.89
CA VAL A 132 -13.22 -1.67 -6.45
C VAL A 132 -13.17 -1.75 -7.99
N PRO A 133 -14.27 -1.94 -8.74
CA PRO A 133 -14.21 -2.01 -10.19
C PRO A 133 -14.19 -0.63 -10.90
N GLN A 134 -14.18 0.47 -10.16
CA GLN A 134 -14.36 1.83 -10.70
C GLN A 134 -13.01 2.54 -10.86
N ALA A 135 -12.86 3.32 -11.93
CA ALA A 135 -11.59 3.95 -12.29
C ALA A 135 -11.01 4.88 -11.18
N ASP A 136 -11.86 5.56 -10.42
CA ASP A 136 -11.53 6.41 -9.27
C ASP A 136 -11.94 5.76 -7.93
N GLY A 137 -12.10 4.43 -7.93
CA GLY A 137 -12.64 3.66 -6.83
C GLY A 137 -11.72 3.62 -5.62
N LEU A 138 -10.41 3.49 -5.83
CA LEU A 138 -9.45 3.25 -4.76
C LEU A 138 -8.26 4.21 -4.84
N ALA A 139 -7.66 4.45 -3.68
CA ALA A 139 -6.40 5.17 -3.54
C ALA A 139 -5.46 4.37 -2.63
N ILE A 140 -4.23 4.14 -3.06
CA ILE A 140 -3.24 3.37 -2.30
C ILE A 140 -2.01 4.23 -2.03
N ILE A 141 -1.65 4.37 -0.74
CA ILE A 141 -0.35 4.90 -0.36
C ILE A 141 0.64 3.73 -0.31
N GLY A 142 1.65 3.77 -1.19
CA GLY A 142 2.76 2.84 -1.20
C GLY A 142 3.97 3.40 -0.46
N VAL A 143 4.51 2.64 0.49
CA VAL A 143 5.72 3.00 1.24
C VAL A 143 6.77 1.92 1.07
N LEU A 144 7.87 2.28 0.40
CA LEU A 144 9.01 1.40 0.19
C LEU A 144 9.79 1.19 1.50
N MET A 145 10.31 -0.02 1.72
CA MET A 145 10.99 -0.40 2.96
C MET A 145 12.39 -0.92 2.64
N LYS A 146 13.42 -0.37 3.29
CA LYS A 146 14.82 -0.78 3.12
C LYS A 146 15.40 -1.34 4.41
N VAL A 147 16.31 -2.30 4.29
CA VAL A 147 17.08 -2.80 5.43
C VAL A 147 18.10 -1.74 5.88
N ASP A 148 17.97 -1.32 7.13
CA ASP A 148 18.84 -0.38 7.84
C ASP A 148 18.55 -0.48 9.36
N GLN A 149 18.12 0.58 10.02
CA GLN A 149 17.79 0.58 11.44
C GLN A 149 16.42 -0.03 11.70
N ALA A 150 16.27 -0.64 12.88
CA ALA A 150 14.98 -1.11 13.37
C ALA A 150 13.97 0.05 13.41
N ASN A 151 12.74 -0.23 12.99
CA ASN A 151 11.62 0.68 13.14
C ASN A 151 10.72 0.23 14.29
N PRO A 152 10.78 0.89 15.46
CA PRO A 152 9.98 0.51 16.62
C PRO A 152 8.47 0.60 16.36
N ARG A 153 8.04 1.43 15.40
CA ARG A 153 6.61 1.59 15.06
C ARG A 153 6.02 0.32 14.43
N LEU A 154 6.86 -0.49 13.80
CA LEU A 154 6.45 -1.75 13.19
C LEU A 154 6.30 -2.90 14.21
N GLN A 155 6.90 -2.77 15.40
CA GLN A 155 7.02 -3.90 16.34
C GLN A 155 5.67 -4.50 16.73
N LYS A 156 4.67 -3.66 17.01
CA LYS A 156 3.32 -4.12 17.35
C LYS A 156 2.70 -4.97 16.25
N VAL A 157 2.93 -4.63 14.98
CA VAL A 157 2.48 -5.42 13.82
C VAL A 157 3.20 -6.76 13.78
N LEU A 158 4.54 -6.77 13.95
CA LEU A 158 5.35 -7.98 13.90
C LEU A 158 5.02 -8.98 15.01
N ASP A 159 4.68 -8.47 16.19
CA ASP A 159 4.23 -9.27 17.33
C ASP A 159 2.87 -9.91 17.00
N ALA A 160 1.95 -9.14 16.42
CA ALA A 160 0.64 -9.63 16.00
C ALA A 160 0.75 -10.69 14.89
N LEU A 161 1.69 -10.56 13.95
CA LEU A 161 1.95 -11.58 12.91
C LEU A 161 2.24 -12.97 13.51
N ASN A 162 2.83 -13.05 14.71
CA ASN A 162 3.06 -14.34 15.39
C ASN A 162 1.76 -15.08 15.74
N THR A 163 0.65 -14.36 15.87
CA THR A 163 -0.63 -14.92 16.29
C THR A 163 -1.42 -15.52 15.12
N VAL A 164 -1.13 -15.08 13.88
CA VAL A 164 -1.92 -15.38 12.66
C VAL A 164 -1.15 -16.18 11.60
N LYS A 165 -0.23 -17.06 12.00
CA LYS A 165 0.70 -17.76 11.06
C LYS A 165 0.06 -18.57 9.92
N THR A 166 -1.19 -19.01 10.02
CA THR A 166 -1.84 -19.87 9.03
C THR A 166 -2.95 -19.12 8.28
N LYS A 167 -3.16 -19.46 6.99
CA LYS A 167 -4.24 -18.90 6.16
C LYS A 167 -5.57 -18.91 6.92
N ASN A 168 -6.33 -17.83 6.78
CA ASN A 168 -7.62 -17.53 7.41
C ASN A 168 -7.59 -17.32 8.93
N LYS A 169 -6.44 -17.44 9.60
CA LYS A 169 -6.33 -17.13 11.02
C LYS A 169 -6.43 -15.61 11.23
N ARG A 170 -7.24 -15.22 12.21
CA ARG A 170 -7.46 -13.82 12.61
C ARG A 170 -7.14 -13.63 14.08
N ALA A 171 -6.76 -12.42 14.46
CA ALA A 171 -6.60 -12.02 15.85
C ALA A 171 -7.02 -10.55 16.03
N PRO A 172 -7.54 -10.16 17.22
CA PRO A 172 -7.81 -8.76 17.52
C PRO A 172 -6.54 -7.91 17.37
N PHE A 173 -6.69 -6.76 16.72
CA PHE A 173 -5.61 -5.79 16.53
C PHE A 173 -6.21 -4.39 16.57
N THR A 174 -6.20 -3.79 17.75
CA THR A 174 -6.89 -2.53 18.04
C THR A 174 -5.91 -1.43 18.41
N ASN A 175 -6.37 -0.17 18.40
CA ASN A 175 -5.60 0.99 18.85
C ASN A 175 -4.24 1.13 18.12
N PHE A 176 -4.27 1.17 16.78
CA PHE A 176 -3.07 1.30 15.97
C PHE A 176 -3.26 2.33 14.87
N ASP A 177 -2.46 3.40 14.94
CA ASP A 177 -2.40 4.44 13.94
C ASP A 177 -1.38 4.07 12.85
N PRO A 178 -1.84 3.79 11.60
CA PRO A 178 -0.94 3.41 10.53
C PRO A 178 -0.14 4.61 9.98
N SER A 179 -0.47 5.86 10.34
CA SER A 179 0.36 7.02 9.98
C SER A 179 1.75 6.94 10.59
N THR A 180 1.90 6.20 11.70
CA THR A 180 3.20 5.95 12.34
C THR A 180 4.15 5.11 11.49
N LEU A 181 3.64 4.48 10.42
CA LEU A 181 4.43 3.73 9.44
C LEU A 181 4.74 4.56 8.18
N LEU A 182 4.34 5.83 8.13
CA LEU A 182 4.69 6.72 7.02
C LEU A 182 6.09 7.32 7.22
N PRO A 183 6.81 7.63 6.13
CA PRO A 183 8.07 8.36 6.19
C PRO A 183 7.88 9.79 6.69
N SER A 184 8.98 10.44 7.10
CA SER A 184 8.94 11.82 7.59
C SER A 184 8.56 12.84 6.52
N SER A 185 8.93 12.59 5.25
CA SER A 185 8.47 13.36 4.10
C SER A 185 7.33 12.63 3.41
N LEU A 186 6.26 13.35 3.10
CA LEU A 186 5.14 12.86 2.29
C LEU A 186 5.23 13.35 0.85
N ASP A 187 6.43 13.66 0.33
CA ASP A 187 6.66 13.78 -1.10
C ASP A 187 6.32 12.46 -1.80
N TYR A 188 5.71 12.54 -2.98
CA TYR A 188 5.20 11.35 -3.65
C TYR A 188 5.27 11.43 -5.18
N TRP A 189 5.31 10.24 -5.78
CA TRP A 189 4.90 10.03 -7.16
C TRP A 189 3.45 9.57 -7.21
N THR A 190 2.73 9.89 -8.28
CA THR A 190 1.36 9.42 -8.49
C THR A 190 1.09 9.04 -9.94
N TYR A 191 0.27 8.01 -10.13
CA TYR A 191 -0.22 7.56 -11.42
C TYR A 191 -1.53 6.78 -11.27
N SER A 192 -2.31 6.68 -12.35
CA SER A 192 -3.47 5.79 -12.40
C SER A 192 -3.03 4.37 -12.78
N GLY A 193 -3.33 3.40 -11.93
CA GLY A 193 -2.90 2.01 -12.09
C GLY A 193 -3.98 1.00 -11.72
N SER A 194 -3.55 -0.22 -11.37
CA SER A 194 -4.42 -1.34 -11.05
C SER A 194 -4.14 -1.94 -9.67
N LEU A 195 -5.03 -2.83 -9.24
CA LEU A 195 -4.67 -3.82 -8.22
C LEU A 195 -3.48 -4.64 -8.72
N THR A 196 -2.58 -5.00 -7.81
CA THR A 196 -1.40 -5.84 -8.09
C THR A 196 -1.70 -7.33 -7.94
N HIS A 197 -2.92 -7.69 -7.55
CA HIS A 197 -3.43 -9.06 -7.44
C HIS A 197 -4.79 -9.16 -8.11
N PRO A 198 -5.18 -10.37 -8.58
CA PRO A 198 -6.52 -10.61 -9.09
C PRO A 198 -7.62 -10.00 -8.22
N PRO A 199 -8.61 -9.32 -8.84
CA PRO A 199 -8.96 -9.33 -10.26
C PRO A 199 -8.25 -8.28 -11.14
N LEU A 200 -7.21 -7.58 -10.66
CA LEU A 200 -6.37 -6.65 -11.45
C LEU A 200 -7.11 -5.44 -12.05
N TYR A 201 -8.20 -4.99 -11.42
CA TYR A 201 -8.96 -3.82 -11.89
C TYR A 201 -8.09 -2.56 -11.95
N GLU A 202 -8.13 -1.85 -13.07
CA GLU A 202 -7.52 -0.53 -13.31
C GLU A 202 -8.32 0.57 -12.60
N SER A 203 -8.27 0.55 -11.27
CA SER A 203 -9.16 1.27 -10.36
C SER A 203 -8.42 2.10 -9.31
N ILE A 204 -7.10 2.15 -9.40
CA ILE A 204 -6.23 2.66 -8.34
C ILE A 204 -5.63 4.00 -8.74
N THR A 205 -5.77 4.99 -7.86
CA THR A 205 -4.85 6.13 -7.83
C THR A 205 -3.69 5.80 -6.88
N TRP A 206 -2.52 5.54 -7.45
CA TRP A 206 -1.32 5.23 -6.67
C TRP A 206 -0.66 6.51 -6.16
N ILE A 207 -0.22 6.48 -4.91
CA ILE A 207 0.55 7.54 -4.24
C ILE A 207 1.77 6.85 -3.62
N ILE A 208 2.91 6.87 -4.30
CA ILE A 208 4.13 6.21 -3.82
C ILE A 208 5.00 7.24 -3.11
N CYS A 209 5.18 7.08 -1.79
CA CYS A 209 6.06 7.94 -1.01
C CYS A 209 7.50 7.82 -1.53
N LYS A 210 8.16 8.96 -1.72
CA LYS A 210 9.54 9.00 -2.23
C LYS A 210 10.54 8.44 -1.22
N ASP A 211 10.36 8.81 0.04
CA ASP A 211 11.26 8.41 1.11
C ASP A 211 10.86 7.01 1.61
N PRO A 212 11.78 6.04 1.64
CA PRO A 212 11.52 4.75 2.23
C PRO A 212 11.58 4.82 3.75
N ILE A 213 10.89 3.90 4.43
CA ILE A 213 11.13 3.64 5.86
C ILE A 213 12.22 2.58 6.04
N SER A 214 12.99 2.70 7.12
CA SER A 214 13.98 1.69 7.49
C SER A 214 13.32 0.53 8.25
N ILE A 215 13.85 -0.68 8.11
CA ILE A 215 13.55 -1.85 8.95
C ILE A 215 14.86 -2.58 9.26
N SER A 216 14.95 -3.27 10.40
CA SER A 216 16.14 -4.11 10.66
C SER A 216 16.07 -5.44 9.87
N PRO A 217 17.19 -6.14 9.68
CA PRO A 217 17.20 -7.49 9.10
C PRO A 217 16.27 -8.48 9.83
N GLU A 218 16.14 -8.36 11.16
CA GLU A 218 15.27 -9.22 11.97
C GLU A 218 13.78 -8.91 11.76
N GLN A 219 13.46 -7.62 11.58
CA GLN A 219 12.10 -7.17 11.27
C GLN A 219 11.70 -7.62 9.87
N GLU A 220 12.58 -7.45 8.90
CA GLU A 220 12.39 -7.96 7.55
C GLU A 220 12.14 -9.48 7.56
N LYS A 221 13.01 -10.25 8.21
CA LYS A 221 12.84 -11.70 8.33
C LYS A 221 11.52 -12.08 9.00
N SER A 222 11.05 -11.28 9.96
CA SER A 222 9.75 -11.50 10.61
C SER A 222 8.58 -11.28 9.67
N ILE A 223 8.70 -10.36 8.71
CA ILE A 223 7.76 -10.19 7.60
C ILE A 223 7.89 -11.39 6.66
N CYS A 224 9.08 -11.77 6.20
CA CYS A 224 9.23 -12.80 5.17
C CYS A 224 8.89 -14.23 5.63
N VAL A 225 9.29 -14.63 6.84
CA VAL A 225 9.19 -16.02 7.33
C VAL A 225 7.77 -16.39 7.78
N LYS A 226 6.99 -15.41 8.21
CA LYS A 226 5.64 -15.66 8.76
C LYS A 226 4.57 -15.65 7.68
N CYS A 227 4.94 -15.27 6.46
CA CYS A 227 4.06 -15.16 5.32
C CYS A 227 4.38 -16.19 4.24
N LEU A 228 3.34 -16.85 3.72
CA LEU A 228 3.38 -17.95 2.74
C LEU A 228 4.06 -17.55 1.40
N PRO A 229 4.43 -18.51 0.51
CA PRO A 229 5.37 -18.23 -0.57
C PRO A 229 4.80 -17.29 -1.65
N LYS A 230 5.58 -16.24 -1.95
CA LYS A 230 5.48 -15.23 -3.03
C LYS A 230 4.12 -14.53 -3.17
N SER A 231 4.10 -13.23 -2.84
CA SER A 231 2.90 -12.38 -2.91
C SER A 231 2.99 -11.21 -3.89
N PHE A 232 3.97 -11.15 -4.80
CA PHE A 232 4.11 -9.98 -5.68
C PHE A 232 3.98 -10.35 -7.16
N ARG A 233 3.44 -9.41 -7.94
CA ARG A 233 3.35 -9.48 -9.39
C ARG A 233 4.66 -9.04 -10.05
N ASN A 234 5.01 -9.63 -11.19
CA ASN A 234 6.11 -9.12 -12.01
C ASN A 234 5.71 -7.76 -12.62
N LYS A 235 6.70 -6.86 -12.79
CA LYS A 235 6.49 -5.51 -13.33
C LYS A 235 5.85 -5.56 -14.72
N GLU A 236 4.85 -4.72 -14.95
CA GLU A 236 4.26 -4.55 -16.27
C GLU A 236 4.88 -3.35 -16.98
N LYS A 237 5.05 -3.46 -18.30
CA LYS A 237 5.48 -2.34 -19.12
C LYS A 237 4.24 -1.56 -19.52
N ILE A 238 4.27 -0.25 -19.25
CA ILE A 238 3.42 0.83 -19.77
C ILE A 238 2.48 1.42 -18.72
N VAL A 239 2.94 2.51 -18.13
CA VAL A 239 2.11 3.64 -17.69
C VAL A 239 2.64 4.85 -18.44
N THR A 240 1.76 5.59 -19.10
CA THR A 240 2.14 6.70 -19.99
C THR A 240 2.50 7.99 -19.28
N GLU A 241 2.17 8.13 -17.99
CA GLU A 241 2.47 9.33 -17.21
C GLU A 241 2.56 9.06 -15.71
N VAL A 242 3.71 9.39 -15.11
CA VAL A 242 3.94 9.42 -13.66
C VAL A 242 4.23 10.86 -13.26
N LEU A 243 3.39 11.41 -12.39
CA LEU A 243 3.53 12.77 -11.87
C LEU A 243 4.29 12.75 -10.55
N LEU A 244 5.02 13.82 -10.26
CA LEU A 244 5.83 13.97 -9.06
C LEU A 244 5.47 15.28 -8.34
N ARG A 245 5.44 15.23 -7.01
CA ARG A 245 5.38 16.41 -6.15
C ARG A 245 6.51 16.43 -5.13
N LEU A 246 7.16 17.59 -4.99
CA LEU A 246 8.20 17.87 -3.99
C LEU A 246 7.78 19.03 -3.08
N TRP A 247 7.97 18.88 -1.78
CA TRP A 247 7.91 19.93 -0.76
C TRP A 247 9.34 20.22 -0.32
N GLY A 248 9.78 21.48 -0.45
CA GLY A 248 11.06 21.89 0.15
C GLY A 248 11.07 21.58 1.64
N THR A 249 12.21 21.11 2.17
CA THR A 249 12.39 20.64 3.55
C THR A 249 11.82 21.62 4.59
N GLY A 250 10.54 21.49 4.89
CA GLY A 250 9.78 22.31 5.81
C GLY A 250 9.24 21.41 6.89
N THR A 251 9.70 21.63 8.11
CA THR A 251 9.31 20.88 9.31
C THR A 251 7.80 20.75 9.42
N VAL A 252 7.29 19.51 9.53
CA VAL A 252 5.91 19.23 9.93
C VAL A 252 5.65 19.94 11.26
N PRO A 253 4.59 20.78 11.40
CA PRO A 253 4.27 21.40 12.68
C PRO A 253 3.96 20.30 13.71
N LYS A 254 4.69 20.29 14.82
CA LYS A 254 4.31 19.48 15.99
C LYS A 254 2.97 20.03 16.51
N PRO A 255 2.01 19.17 16.91
CA PRO A 255 0.83 19.63 17.61
C PRO A 255 1.26 20.31 18.91
N SER A 256 0.79 21.55 19.11
CA SER A 256 0.92 22.28 20.36
C SER A 256 0.20 21.50 21.45
N ILE A 257 0.96 21.00 22.42
CA ILE A 257 0.43 20.58 23.71
C ILE A 257 0.35 21.87 24.52
N ASP A 258 -0.85 22.45 24.61
CA ASP A 258 -1.11 23.49 25.59
C ASP A 258 -1.12 22.83 26.99
N CYS A 259 -0.23 23.32 27.87
CA CYS A 259 -0.28 23.12 29.31
C CYS A 259 -1.06 24.25 29.96
#